data_AF-A0AAE3NUF2-F1
#
_entry.id   AF-A0AAE3NUF2-F1
#
_cell.length_a   1.000
_cell.length_b   1.000
_cell.length_c   1.000
_cell.angle_alpha   90.00
_cell.angle_beta   90.00
_cell.angle_gamma   90.00
#
_symmetry.space_group_name_H-M   'P 1'
#
loop_
_entity.id
_entity.type
_entity.pdbx_description
1 polymer ?
#
loop_
_entity_poly.entity_id
_entity_poly.type
_entity_poly.pdbx_seq_one_letter_code
_entity_poly.pdbx_strand_id
1 'polypeptide(L)'
;MRGLTTIRSGASSYPAVQAFRDLAADVRAILGEGTAISYAADWSEYFGHQPGDDSGDVFFHLDPLWADPEIDFVGIDNYMPLSDWRDGFEHADAAEGWPAIYDRAYLQGNIAGGEGFDWFYASAADRSAQVRTAITDGAAAKPWVFRYKDLRAWWSNAHYNRPGGVESGTPTAWAPESKPIWFTEFGCPAIDRGTNQPNVFFDPKSSESFTPYFSRGWRDDANQRAYLEATYLWWGEAANNPISSVYGGRMVHVPECAAWTWDARPYPFFPALTDVWTDGANWRLGHWLTGRLGAVSLAALVRHLCLRAGLPESRIDVTGLWGAVEGYAIPEPLAQAVGHLAPAGMGLVAVLLGEDGLHH
;
A
#
# COMPACT_ATOMS: atom_id res chain seq x y z
N MET A 1 4.23 -16.95 -2.78
CA MET A 1 4.40 -18.39 -2.46
C MET A 1 5.40 -18.61 -1.31
N ARG A 2 5.29 -17.79 -0.25
CA ARG A 2 6.28 -17.68 0.84
C ARG A 2 6.66 -19.00 1.49
N GLY A 3 5.65 -19.81 1.77
CA GLY A 3 5.84 -21.12 2.40
C GLY A 3 6.63 -22.11 1.56
N LEU A 4 6.78 -21.90 0.25
CA LEU A 4 7.58 -22.75 -0.64
C LEU A 4 8.97 -22.17 -0.89
N THR A 5 9.05 -20.87 -1.20
CA THR A 5 10.28 -20.16 -1.55
C THR A 5 11.30 -20.14 -0.41
N THR A 6 10.84 -20.22 0.84
CA THR A 6 11.68 -20.22 2.04
C THR A 6 12.09 -21.62 2.54
N ILE A 7 11.56 -22.70 1.95
CA ILE A 7 11.95 -24.07 2.32
C ILE A 7 13.42 -24.29 1.95
N ARG A 8 14.17 -24.85 2.90
CA ARG A 8 15.60 -25.12 2.76
C ARG A 8 15.87 -26.62 2.67
N SER A 9 16.63 -27.04 1.66
CA SER A 9 17.21 -28.41 1.59
C SER A 9 18.62 -28.48 2.20
N GLY A 10 19.17 -27.34 2.61
CA GLY A 10 20.45 -27.19 3.28
C GLY A 10 20.64 -25.78 3.82
N ALA A 11 21.86 -25.46 4.29
CA ALA A 11 22.12 -24.18 4.96
C ALA A 11 21.88 -22.93 4.09
N SER A 12 21.97 -23.03 2.77
CA SER A 12 21.77 -21.89 1.87
C SER A 12 21.09 -22.30 0.56
N SER A 13 20.38 -23.43 0.57
CA SER A 13 19.82 -24.06 -0.62
C SER A 13 18.30 -24.00 -0.59
N TYR A 14 17.72 -23.32 -1.59
CA TYR A 14 16.29 -23.08 -1.74
C TYR A 14 15.75 -23.77 -3.01
N PRO A 15 15.33 -25.04 -2.93
CA PRO A 15 14.98 -25.84 -4.11
C PRO A 15 13.80 -25.27 -4.90
N ALA A 16 12.81 -24.63 -4.24
CA ALA A 16 11.70 -24.01 -4.93
C ALA A 16 12.15 -22.84 -5.82
N VAL A 17 13.17 -22.09 -5.40
CA VAL A 17 13.73 -20.98 -6.20
C VAL A 17 14.36 -21.52 -7.48
N GLN A 18 15.08 -22.64 -7.40
CA GLN A 18 15.61 -23.29 -8.60
C GLN A 18 14.49 -23.77 -9.52
N ALA A 19 13.45 -24.42 -8.98
CA ALA A 19 12.30 -24.86 -9.77
C ALA A 19 11.56 -23.68 -10.44
N PHE A 20 11.52 -22.50 -9.81
CA PHE A 20 10.93 -21.30 -10.42
C PHE A 20 11.79 -20.75 -11.57
N ARG A 21 13.11 -20.87 -11.49
CA ARG A 21 14.00 -20.51 -12.61
C ARG A 21 13.82 -21.44 -13.79
N ASP A 22 13.75 -22.74 -13.53
CA ASP A 22 13.48 -23.75 -14.57
C ASP A 22 12.11 -23.47 -15.23
N LEU A 23 11.09 -23.16 -14.43
CA LEU A 23 9.77 -22.78 -14.92
C LEU A 23 9.80 -21.48 -15.74
N ALA A 24 10.58 -20.47 -15.35
CA ALA A 24 10.71 -19.23 -16.12
C ALA A 24 11.28 -19.49 -17.52
N ALA A 25 12.28 -20.37 -17.63
CA ALA A 25 12.83 -20.80 -18.92
C ALA A 25 11.80 -21.58 -19.77
N ASP A 26 11.03 -22.48 -19.16
CA ASP A 26 9.95 -23.20 -19.85
C ASP A 26 8.86 -22.23 -20.35
N VAL A 27 8.46 -21.25 -19.54
CA VAL A 27 7.50 -20.21 -19.92
C VAL A 27 8.06 -19.35 -21.05
N ARG A 28 9.34 -18.95 -21.00
CA ARG A 28 10.00 -18.22 -22.09
C ARG A 28 9.95 -19.01 -23.39
N ALA A 29 10.25 -20.31 -23.35
CA ALA A 29 10.26 -21.14 -24.54
C ALA A 29 8.88 -21.19 -25.24
N ILE A 30 7.79 -21.01 -24.48
CA ILE A 30 6.42 -20.99 -25.00
C ILE A 30 6.00 -19.59 -25.49
N LEU A 31 6.26 -18.56 -24.68
CA LEU A 31 5.77 -17.19 -24.95
C LEU A 31 6.69 -16.39 -25.87
N GLY A 32 7.97 -16.76 -25.95
CA GLY A 32 9.01 -16.05 -26.69
C GLY A 32 9.52 -14.79 -25.99
N GLU A 33 10.45 -14.08 -26.62
CA GLU A 33 11.14 -12.90 -26.07
C GLU A 33 10.23 -11.67 -25.93
N GLY A 34 9.07 -11.64 -26.60
CA GLY A 34 8.18 -10.48 -26.63
C GLY A 34 7.27 -10.31 -25.41
N THR A 35 7.17 -11.31 -24.53
CA THR A 35 6.32 -11.26 -23.34
C THR A 35 7.16 -11.09 -22.09
N ALA A 36 6.88 -10.07 -21.28
CA ALA A 36 7.58 -9.90 -20.01
C ALA A 36 7.17 -11.01 -19.01
N ILE A 37 8.15 -11.61 -18.35
CA ILE A 37 7.98 -12.68 -17.36
C ILE A 37 8.52 -12.20 -16.02
N SER A 38 7.79 -12.50 -14.94
CA SER A 38 8.27 -12.31 -13.59
C SER A 38 7.60 -13.28 -12.62
N TYR A 39 8.04 -13.24 -11.38
CA TYR A 39 7.40 -13.86 -10.23
C TYR A 39 6.73 -12.77 -9.38
N ALA A 40 5.46 -12.95 -9.03
CA ALA A 40 4.74 -12.07 -8.11
C ALA A 40 5.08 -12.47 -6.66
N ALA A 41 6.16 -11.89 -6.13
CA ALA A 41 6.59 -12.13 -4.77
C ALA A 41 5.71 -11.37 -3.78
N ASP A 42 5.38 -11.98 -2.65
CA ASP A 42 4.75 -11.27 -1.53
C ASP A 42 5.66 -10.12 -1.02
N TRP A 43 5.07 -8.98 -0.65
CA TRP A 43 5.77 -7.81 -0.08
C TRP A 43 6.72 -8.14 1.08
N SER A 44 6.49 -9.24 1.79
CA SER A 44 7.30 -9.70 2.91
C SER A 44 8.27 -10.84 2.58
N GLU A 45 8.42 -11.23 1.31
CA GLU A 45 9.44 -12.21 0.86
C GLU A 45 10.43 -11.68 -0.17
N TYR A 46 10.04 -10.70 -1.00
CA TYR A 46 10.85 -10.28 -2.16
C TYR A 46 12.29 -9.90 -1.80
N PHE A 47 12.48 -9.31 -0.61
CA PHE A 47 13.72 -8.67 -0.19
C PHE A 47 14.74 -9.65 0.43
N GLY A 48 14.29 -10.82 0.88
CA GLY A 48 15.14 -11.77 1.58
C GLY A 48 14.38 -12.67 2.54
N HIS A 49 15.11 -13.60 3.14
CA HIS A 49 14.63 -14.55 4.13
C HIS A 49 15.54 -14.50 5.35
N GLN A 50 14.93 -14.22 6.51
CA GLN A 50 15.55 -14.24 7.83
C GLN A 50 14.83 -15.32 8.65
N PRO A 51 15.36 -16.54 8.73
CA PRO A 51 14.74 -17.63 9.48
C PRO A 51 14.58 -17.27 10.96
N GLY A 52 13.40 -17.58 11.52
CA GLY A 52 13.12 -17.43 12.96
C GLY A 52 13.66 -18.58 13.82
N ASP A 53 14.82 -19.15 13.47
CA ASP A 53 15.44 -20.32 14.11
C ASP A 53 16.69 -19.98 14.94
N ASP A 54 16.85 -18.71 15.29
CA ASP A 54 17.98 -18.14 16.02
C ASP A 54 19.35 -18.26 15.31
N SER A 55 19.38 -18.69 14.04
CA SER A 55 20.62 -18.71 13.25
C SER A 55 21.23 -17.32 13.04
N GLY A 56 20.40 -16.28 13.04
CA GLY A 56 20.79 -14.94 12.60
C GLY A 56 21.04 -14.86 11.09
N ASP A 57 20.64 -15.87 10.33
CA ASP A 57 20.82 -15.93 8.89
C ASP A 57 20.06 -14.78 8.20
N VAL A 58 20.72 -14.12 7.23
CA VAL A 58 20.07 -13.21 6.27
C VAL A 58 20.40 -13.68 4.87
N PHE A 59 19.41 -14.20 4.15
CA PHE A 59 19.60 -14.68 2.78
C PHE A 59 18.75 -13.90 1.80
N PHE A 60 19.38 -13.34 0.77
CA PHE A 60 18.69 -12.84 -0.42
C PHE A 60 18.32 -14.03 -1.33
N HIS A 61 17.46 -14.90 -0.80
CA HIS A 61 17.18 -16.22 -1.37
C HIS A 61 16.55 -16.18 -2.76
N LEU A 62 15.87 -15.09 -3.12
CA LEU A 62 15.27 -14.88 -4.45
C LEU A 62 16.23 -14.24 -5.46
N ASP A 63 17.42 -13.78 -5.06
CA ASP A 63 18.37 -13.16 -6.00
C ASP A 63 18.75 -14.06 -7.19
N PRO A 64 18.87 -15.40 -7.06
CA PRO A 64 19.08 -16.25 -8.23
C PRO A 64 17.93 -16.18 -9.24
N LEU A 65 16.69 -15.99 -8.78
CA LEU A 65 15.52 -15.79 -9.66
C LEU A 65 15.49 -14.36 -10.19
N TRP A 66 15.68 -13.36 -9.33
CA TRP A 66 15.71 -11.94 -9.76
C TRP A 66 16.84 -11.62 -10.71
N ALA A 67 17.98 -12.29 -10.62
CA ALA A 67 19.08 -12.12 -11.56
C ALA A 67 18.94 -12.98 -12.83
N ASP A 68 18.00 -13.93 -12.85
CA ASP A 68 17.82 -14.84 -13.99
C ASP A 68 17.46 -14.06 -15.26
N PRO A 69 18.11 -14.32 -16.41
CA PRO A 69 17.83 -13.59 -17.66
C PRO A 69 16.39 -13.74 -18.15
N GLU A 70 15.68 -14.78 -17.70
CA GLU A 70 14.28 -14.99 -18.09
C GLU A 70 13.29 -14.13 -17.33
N ILE A 71 13.71 -13.49 -16.22
CA ILE A 71 12.90 -12.58 -15.43
C ILE A 71 13.14 -11.14 -15.90
N ASP A 72 12.12 -10.43 -16.33
CA ASP A 72 12.25 -9.09 -16.91
C ASP A 72 12.17 -7.95 -15.88
N PHE A 73 11.47 -8.20 -14.76
CA PHE A 73 11.23 -7.22 -13.70
C PHE A 73 11.08 -7.92 -12.35
N VAL A 74 11.21 -7.17 -11.24
CA VAL A 74 10.92 -7.64 -9.89
C VAL A 74 9.43 -7.40 -9.61
N GLY A 75 8.63 -8.47 -9.60
CA GLY A 75 7.21 -8.41 -9.30
C GLY A 75 6.97 -8.46 -7.79
N ILE A 76 6.26 -7.46 -7.25
CA ILE A 76 5.90 -7.40 -5.84
C ILE A 76 4.39 -7.25 -5.68
N ASP A 77 3.79 -8.16 -4.95
CA ASP A 77 2.45 -8.01 -4.39
C ASP A 77 2.54 -7.08 -3.16
N ASN A 78 2.32 -5.77 -3.39
CA ASN A 78 2.64 -4.70 -2.45
C ASN A 78 1.48 -4.34 -1.52
N TYR A 79 1.43 -5.04 -0.38
CA TYR A 79 0.48 -4.75 0.71
C TYR A 79 1.15 -4.24 1.99
N MET A 80 2.25 -3.48 1.85
CA MET A 80 2.96 -2.90 2.99
C MET A 80 2.09 -1.87 3.74
N PRO A 81 2.09 -1.87 5.09
CA PRO A 81 1.25 -0.97 5.89
C PRO A 81 1.66 0.49 5.70
N LEU A 82 0.66 1.39 5.63
CA LEU A 82 0.86 2.85 5.50
C LEU A 82 0.40 3.62 6.74
N SER A 83 0.01 2.92 7.81
CA SER A 83 -0.44 3.56 9.05
C SER A 83 -0.37 2.62 10.25
N ASP A 84 -0.37 3.18 11.46
CA ASP A 84 -0.55 2.47 12.74
C ASP A 84 -1.64 3.16 13.59
N TRP A 85 -2.71 3.58 12.92
CA TRP A 85 -3.74 4.45 13.47
C TRP A 85 -4.67 3.73 14.45
N ARG A 86 -5.10 4.41 15.52
CA ARG A 86 -5.94 3.83 16.59
C ARG A 86 -7.14 4.72 16.90
N ASP A 87 -7.95 4.36 17.88
CA ASP A 87 -9.05 5.21 18.34
C ASP A 87 -8.53 6.33 19.24
N GLY A 88 -9.19 7.49 19.19
CA GLY A 88 -8.83 8.66 19.99
C GLY A 88 -7.57 9.37 19.50
N PHE A 89 -6.98 10.16 20.39
CA PHE A 89 -5.78 10.98 20.11
C PHE A 89 -4.59 10.61 21.01
N GLU A 90 -4.71 9.56 21.81
CA GLU A 90 -3.69 9.12 22.77
C GLU A 90 -2.66 8.17 22.17
N HIS A 91 -2.77 7.84 20.88
CA HIS A 91 -1.83 6.98 20.17
C HIS A 91 -0.68 7.79 19.55
N ALA A 92 0.44 7.11 19.27
CA ALA A 92 1.69 7.72 18.83
C ALA A 92 1.51 8.60 17.57
N ASP A 93 0.81 8.12 16.54
CA ASP A 93 0.63 8.87 15.29
C ASP A 93 -0.17 10.17 15.48
N ALA A 94 -1.16 10.18 16.38
CA ALA A 94 -1.87 11.40 16.74
C ALA A 94 -0.97 12.34 17.58
N ALA A 95 -0.15 11.79 18.47
CA ALA A 95 0.82 12.55 19.25
C ALA A 95 1.95 13.17 18.38
N GLU A 96 2.24 12.58 17.22
CA GLU A 96 3.11 13.15 16.18
C GLU A 96 2.46 14.32 15.42
N GLY A 97 1.18 14.61 15.68
CA GLY A 97 0.45 15.75 15.13
C GLY A 97 -0.33 15.45 13.84
N TRP A 98 -0.41 14.19 13.42
CA TRP A 98 -1.22 13.82 12.26
C TRP A 98 -2.71 13.97 12.59
N PRO A 99 -3.51 14.61 11.71
CA PRO A 99 -4.90 14.94 12.04
C PRO A 99 -5.86 13.78 11.81
N ALA A 100 -5.55 12.87 10.89
CA ALA A 100 -6.40 11.74 10.52
C ALA A 100 -5.64 10.66 9.74
N ILE A 101 -6.16 9.44 9.76
CA ILE A 101 -5.69 8.32 8.93
C ILE A 101 -5.83 8.57 7.42
N TYR A 102 -6.69 9.51 7.01
CA TYR A 102 -6.91 9.88 5.61
C TYR A 102 -5.89 10.92 5.11
N ASP A 103 -5.08 11.48 6.01
CA ASP A 103 -4.12 12.51 5.65
C ASP A 103 -3.09 11.94 4.67
N ARG A 104 -2.97 12.60 3.51
CA ARG A 104 -2.11 12.10 2.43
C ARG A 104 -0.64 12.15 2.82
N ALA A 105 -0.21 13.18 3.52
CA ALA A 105 1.19 13.32 3.93
C ALA A 105 1.54 12.28 5.00
N TYR A 106 0.62 11.95 5.91
CA TYR A 106 0.75 10.84 6.85
C TYR A 106 0.97 9.51 6.13
N LEU A 107 0.07 9.15 5.21
CA LEU A 107 0.16 7.89 4.47
C LEU A 107 1.42 7.83 3.59
N GLN A 108 1.78 8.94 2.93
CA GLN A 108 2.98 9.02 2.10
C GLN A 108 4.29 8.95 2.90
N GLY A 109 4.34 9.59 4.06
CA GLY A 109 5.47 9.49 4.99
C GLY A 109 5.72 8.06 5.47
N ASN A 110 4.67 7.23 5.46
CA ASN A 110 4.76 5.82 5.78
C ASN A 110 5.07 4.93 4.56
N ILE A 111 5.25 5.41 3.32
CA ILE A 111 5.60 4.51 2.20
C ILE A 111 7.05 4.01 2.33
N ALA A 112 7.97 4.92 2.63
CA ALA A 112 9.38 4.63 2.92
C ALA A 112 9.74 5.03 4.37
N GLY A 113 8.85 4.68 5.30
CA GLY A 113 8.92 5.01 6.73
C GLY A 113 7.95 4.15 7.55
N GLY A 114 7.92 4.32 8.86
CA GLY A 114 6.98 3.64 9.77
C GLY A 114 7.24 2.14 9.96
N GLU A 115 6.17 1.37 10.17
CA GLU A 115 6.26 -0.10 10.34
C GLU A 115 6.93 -0.73 9.11
N GLY A 116 7.97 -1.53 9.31
CA GLY A 116 8.71 -2.20 8.23
C GLY A 116 9.86 -1.40 7.62
N PHE A 117 10.04 -0.15 8.06
CA PHE A 117 11.16 0.69 7.66
C PHE A 117 11.90 1.23 8.90
N ASP A 118 11.22 2.02 9.72
CA ASP A 118 11.82 2.61 10.92
C ASP A 118 11.76 1.65 12.10
N TRP A 119 10.66 0.90 12.22
CA TRP A 119 10.38 0.07 13.37
C TRP A 119 9.52 -1.15 13.03
N PHE A 120 9.43 -2.10 13.96
CA PHE A 120 8.54 -3.26 13.91
C PHE A 120 7.95 -3.54 15.32
N TYR A 121 6.94 -4.42 15.38
CA TYR A 121 6.44 -4.96 16.63
C TYR A 121 7.01 -6.36 16.89
N ALA A 122 7.68 -6.55 18.02
CA ALA A 122 8.26 -7.84 18.39
C ALA A 122 7.19 -8.86 18.84
N SER A 123 6.01 -8.38 19.26
CA SER A 123 4.91 -9.23 19.69
C SER A 123 3.54 -8.57 19.48
N ALA A 124 2.48 -9.36 19.60
CA ALA A 124 1.11 -8.84 19.62
C ALA A 124 0.85 -7.92 20.84
N ALA A 125 1.53 -8.17 21.96
CA ALA A 125 1.45 -7.31 23.15
C ALA A 125 2.09 -5.95 22.87
N ASP A 126 3.26 -5.92 22.22
CA ASP A 126 3.91 -4.69 21.80
C ASP A 126 3.07 -3.93 20.78
N ARG A 127 2.46 -4.63 19.82
CA ARG A 127 1.51 -4.01 18.89
C ARG A 127 0.35 -3.38 19.65
N SER A 128 -0.24 -4.07 20.62
CA SER A 128 -1.36 -3.55 21.41
C SER A 128 -0.97 -2.33 22.24
N ALA A 129 0.21 -2.36 22.86
CA ALA A 129 0.77 -1.26 23.65
C ALA A 129 1.45 -0.16 22.83
N GLN A 130 1.50 -0.31 21.49
CA GLN A 130 2.21 0.57 20.57
C GLN A 130 3.72 0.72 20.86
N VAL A 131 4.36 -0.34 21.36
CA VAL A 131 5.81 -0.41 21.63
C VAL A 131 6.56 -0.69 20.32
N ARG A 132 6.96 0.38 19.64
CA ARG A 132 7.67 0.34 18.36
C ARG A 132 9.17 0.05 18.58
N THR A 133 9.66 -1.08 18.10
CA THR A 133 11.08 -1.45 18.19
C THR A 133 11.82 -1.03 16.93
N ALA A 134 12.90 -0.26 17.06
CA ALA A 134 13.65 0.24 15.91
C ALA A 134 14.28 -0.89 15.08
N ILE A 135 14.20 -0.79 13.76
CA ILE A 135 14.92 -1.68 12.83
C ILE A 135 16.36 -1.18 12.70
N THR A 136 17.32 -1.95 13.21
CA THR A 136 18.76 -1.61 13.18
C THR A 136 19.59 -2.80 12.73
N ASP A 137 20.82 -2.54 12.29
CA ASP A 137 21.81 -3.56 11.93
C ASP A 137 23.09 -3.46 12.79
N GLY A 138 22.93 -2.92 14.01
CA GLY A 138 24.03 -2.70 14.95
C GLY A 138 25.27 -2.08 14.30
N ALA A 139 26.42 -2.72 14.51
CA ALA A 139 27.71 -2.25 14.00
C ALA A 139 27.89 -2.39 12.47
N ALA A 140 27.11 -3.25 11.81
CA ALA A 140 27.20 -3.43 10.35
C ALA A 140 26.51 -2.27 9.59
N ALA A 141 25.63 -1.52 10.26
CA ALA A 141 25.05 -0.26 9.77
C ALA A 141 24.35 -0.35 8.40
N LYS A 142 23.81 -1.52 8.03
CA LYS A 142 22.97 -1.71 6.83
C LYS A 142 21.55 -2.14 7.23
N PRO A 143 20.77 -1.31 7.95
CA PRO A 143 19.43 -1.68 8.40
C PRO A 143 18.46 -2.05 7.27
N TRP A 144 18.73 -1.56 6.05
CA TRP A 144 17.93 -1.87 4.86
C TRP A 144 17.79 -3.37 4.56
N VAL A 145 18.73 -4.22 4.99
CA VAL A 145 18.62 -5.69 4.79
C VAL A 145 17.47 -6.31 5.59
N PHE A 146 16.91 -5.57 6.56
CA PHE A 146 15.77 -5.97 7.39
C PHE A 146 14.51 -5.14 7.12
N ARG A 147 14.56 -4.16 6.21
CA ARG A 147 13.46 -3.24 5.91
C ARG A 147 12.76 -3.67 4.64
N TYR A 148 11.66 -4.41 4.77
CA TYR A 148 10.86 -4.81 3.61
C TYR A 148 10.22 -3.63 2.87
N LYS A 149 10.24 -2.40 3.42
CA LYS A 149 9.79 -1.17 2.73
C LYS A 149 10.91 -0.40 2.06
N ASP A 150 12.18 -0.73 2.31
CA ASP A 150 13.32 -0.01 1.77
C ASP A 150 13.66 -0.48 0.35
N LEU A 151 12.67 -0.36 -0.54
CA LEU A 151 12.77 -0.74 -1.94
C LEU A 151 13.97 -0.07 -2.63
N ARG A 152 14.24 1.19 -2.29
CA ARG A 152 15.36 1.95 -2.85
C ARG A 152 16.69 1.35 -2.46
N ALA A 153 16.95 1.17 -1.16
CA ALA A 153 18.23 0.65 -0.72
C ALA A 153 18.41 -0.81 -1.16
N TRP A 154 17.36 -1.64 -1.13
CA TRP A 154 17.42 -2.99 -1.69
C TRP A 154 17.80 -2.95 -3.17
N TRP A 155 17.09 -2.19 -3.98
CA TRP A 155 17.30 -2.13 -5.42
C TRP A 155 18.67 -1.56 -5.83
N SER A 156 19.19 -0.56 -5.09
CA SER A 156 20.42 0.16 -5.46
C SER A 156 21.71 -0.39 -4.86
N ASN A 157 21.66 -1.41 -3.99
CA ASN A 157 22.85 -1.95 -3.33
C ASN A 157 23.20 -3.35 -3.81
N ALA A 158 24.49 -3.69 -3.72
CA ALA A 158 24.92 -5.08 -3.86
C ALA A 158 24.45 -5.89 -2.65
N HIS A 159 23.93 -7.08 -2.91
CA HIS A 159 23.41 -7.97 -1.86
C HIS A 159 24.48 -8.93 -1.38
N TYR A 160 24.57 -9.11 -0.06
CA TYR A 160 25.53 -10.02 0.56
C TYR A 160 24.81 -10.87 1.59
N ASN A 161 24.76 -12.18 1.36
CA ASN A 161 24.20 -13.11 2.34
C ASN A 161 24.97 -13.06 3.66
N ARG A 162 24.27 -13.29 4.77
CA ARG A 162 24.83 -13.28 6.12
C ARG A 162 24.58 -14.60 6.85
N PRO A 163 25.25 -15.70 6.47
CA PRO A 163 25.16 -16.95 7.23
C PRO A 163 25.67 -16.73 8.66
N GLY A 164 24.88 -17.12 9.66
CA GLY A 164 25.20 -16.88 11.07
C GLY A 164 25.27 -15.39 11.45
N GLY A 165 24.60 -14.51 10.68
CA GLY A 165 24.64 -13.07 10.86
C GLY A 165 25.91 -12.37 10.35
N VAL A 166 26.85 -13.10 9.73
CA VAL A 166 28.11 -12.54 9.23
C VAL A 166 28.09 -12.34 7.73
N GLU A 167 28.27 -11.11 7.28
CA GLU A 167 28.29 -10.76 5.85
C GLU A 167 29.35 -11.54 5.06
N SER A 168 28.91 -12.15 3.96
CA SER A 168 29.77 -12.90 3.05
C SER A 168 30.74 -11.97 2.32
N GLY A 169 31.95 -12.44 1.99
CA GLY A 169 32.94 -11.65 1.26
C GLY A 169 32.61 -11.42 -0.23
N THR A 170 31.59 -12.11 -0.76
CA THR A 170 31.16 -12.00 -2.16
C THR A 170 29.67 -11.67 -2.22
N PRO A 171 29.25 -10.79 -3.15
CA PRO A 171 27.84 -10.51 -3.33
C PRO A 171 27.10 -11.70 -3.97
N THR A 172 25.78 -11.66 -3.93
CA THR A 172 24.90 -12.57 -4.70
C THR A 172 24.93 -12.25 -6.20
N ALA A 173 24.09 -12.92 -6.97
CA ALA A 173 23.93 -12.65 -8.40
C ALA A 173 23.18 -11.33 -8.70
N TRP A 174 22.56 -10.69 -7.71
CA TRP A 174 21.85 -9.43 -7.93
C TRP A 174 22.82 -8.32 -8.34
N ALA A 175 22.56 -7.73 -9.50
CA ALA A 175 23.23 -6.52 -9.94
C ALA A 175 22.37 -5.30 -9.54
N PRO A 176 22.94 -4.31 -8.83
CA PRO A 176 22.22 -3.10 -8.45
C PRO A 176 21.55 -2.44 -9.66
N GLU A 177 20.32 -1.98 -9.47
CA GLU A 177 19.53 -1.25 -10.46
C GLU A 177 19.22 -2.02 -11.76
N SER A 178 19.46 -3.33 -11.79
CA SER A 178 19.45 -4.12 -13.03
C SER A 178 18.07 -4.32 -13.64
N LYS A 179 17.00 -4.30 -12.83
CA LYS A 179 15.62 -4.54 -13.27
C LYS A 179 14.65 -3.60 -12.59
N PRO A 180 13.59 -3.13 -13.27
CA PRO A 180 12.54 -2.33 -12.64
C PRO A 180 11.71 -3.18 -11.67
N ILE A 181 11.03 -2.52 -10.74
CA ILE A 181 10.05 -3.06 -9.81
C ILE A 181 8.65 -2.76 -10.34
N TRP A 182 7.80 -3.77 -10.43
CA TRP A 182 6.39 -3.63 -10.74
C TRP A 182 5.58 -4.11 -9.54
N PHE A 183 4.61 -3.31 -9.10
CA PHE A 183 3.63 -3.79 -8.14
C PHE A 183 2.59 -4.61 -8.88
N THR A 184 2.71 -5.93 -8.82
CA THR A 184 1.78 -6.86 -9.48
C THR A 184 0.39 -6.75 -8.87
N GLU A 185 0.33 -6.35 -7.60
CA GLU A 185 -0.87 -5.87 -6.92
C GLU A 185 -0.46 -4.76 -5.94
N PHE A 186 -1.37 -3.81 -5.70
CA PHE A 186 -1.34 -2.93 -4.53
C PHE A 186 -2.76 -2.47 -4.20
N GLY A 187 -3.07 -2.26 -2.94
CA GLY A 187 -4.40 -1.83 -2.52
C GLY A 187 -4.59 -2.01 -1.03
N CYS A 188 -5.74 -1.62 -0.51
CA CYS A 188 -6.16 -2.00 0.83
C CYS A 188 -7.67 -2.29 0.85
N PRO A 189 -8.16 -3.07 1.83
CA PRO A 189 -9.59 -3.36 1.93
C PRO A 189 -10.37 -2.08 2.27
N ALA A 190 -11.59 -1.95 1.78
CA ALA A 190 -12.47 -0.82 2.09
C ALA A 190 -13.10 -0.96 3.49
N ILE A 191 -12.24 -1.01 4.50
CA ILE A 191 -12.58 -1.16 5.91
C ILE A 191 -11.93 0.00 6.66
N ASP A 192 -12.59 0.50 7.70
CA ASP A 192 -11.99 1.36 8.72
C ASP A 192 -10.58 0.85 9.08
N ARG A 193 -9.56 1.71 8.96
CA ARG A 193 -8.15 1.35 9.16
C ARG A 193 -7.56 0.35 8.17
N GLY A 194 -8.09 0.25 6.95
CA GLY A 194 -7.55 -0.57 5.86
C GLY A 194 -6.05 -0.39 5.63
N THR A 195 -5.56 0.85 5.72
CA THR A 195 -4.14 1.20 5.59
C THR A 195 -3.22 0.62 6.67
N ASN A 196 -3.76 0.19 7.84
CA ASN A 196 -2.97 -0.42 8.91
C ASN A 196 -2.49 -1.83 8.57
N GLN A 197 -3.25 -2.54 7.74
CA GLN A 197 -2.93 -3.92 7.38
C GLN A 197 -3.49 -4.24 5.98
N PRO A 198 -2.89 -3.67 4.91
CA PRO A 198 -3.47 -3.72 3.56
C PRO A 198 -3.63 -5.13 2.99
N ASN A 199 -2.90 -6.11 3.52
CA ASN A 199 -2.88 -7.49 3.05
C ASN A 199 -4.04 -8.37 3.56
N VAL A 200 -4.95 -7.84 4.40
CA VAL A 200 -6.08 -8.65 4.91
C VAL A 200 -7.25 -8.67 3.94
N PHE A 201 -7.65 -9.87 3.55
CA PHE A 201 -8.80 -10.10 2.69
C PHE A 201 -9.99 -10.57 3.52
N PHE A 202 -11.06 -9.78 3.52
CA PHE A 202 -12.29 -10.16 4.20
C PHE A 202 -13.08 -11.17 3.35
N ASP A 203 -13.33 -12.34 3.93
CA ASP A 203 -14.19 -13.38 3.35
C ASP A 203 -14.87 -14.19 4.46
N PRO A 204 -16.18 -13.98 4.74
CA PRO A 204 -16.91 -14.68 5.80
C PRO A 204 -16.86 -16.21 5.72
N LYS A 205 -16.44 -16.78 4.59
CA LYS A 205 -16.31 -18.23 4.37
C LYS A 205 -14.91 -18.77 4.65
N SER A 206 -13.93 -17.89 4.81
CA SER A 206 -12.52 -18.27 5.00
C SER A 206 -12.12 -18.17 6.47
N SER A 207 -11.32 -19.15 6.93
CA SER A 207 -10.62 -19.08 8.22
C SER A 207 -9.50 -18.02 8.23
N GLU A 208 -9.12 -17.51 7.06
CA GLU A 208 -8.11 -16.46 6.89
C GLU A 208 -8.75 -15.07 6.75
N SER A 209 -10.04 -14.93 7.07
CA SER A 209 -10.73 -13.65 7.04
C SER A 209 -10.50 -12.84 8.30
N PHE A 210 -9.87 -11.68 8.14
CA PHE A 210 -9.56 -10.75 9.21
C PHE A 210 -10.01 -9.33 8.87
N THR A 211 -10.09 -8.49 9.90
CA THR A 211 -10.15 -7.04 9.74
C THR A 211 -8.78 -6.45 10.06
N PRO A 212 -8.42 -5.28 9.47
CA PRO A 212 -7.14 -4.64 9.74
C PRO A 212 -6.89 -4.40 11.23
N TYR A 213 -5.63 -4.28 11.62
CA TYR A 213 -5.28 -4.00 13.02
C TYR A 213 -6.03 -2.78 13.57
N PHE A 214 -6.64 -2.98 14.73
CA PHE A 214 -7.45 -2.01 15.46
C PHE A 214 -8.73 -1.58 14.74
N SER A 215 -9.06 -2.11 13.56
CA SER A 215 -10.28 -1.80 12.83
C SER A 215 -11.54 -2.12 13.63
N ARG A 216 -12.58 -1.31 13.45
CA ARG A 216 -13.95 -1.62 13.91
C ARG A 216 -14.74 -2.51 12.95
N GLY A 217 -14.17 -2.82 11.78
CA GLY A 217 -14.75 -3.71 10.78
C GLY A 217 -15.86 -3.10 9.93
N TRP A 218 -16.01 -1.78 9.93
CA TRP A 218 -17.04 -1.08 9.13
C TRP A 218 -16.47 -0.66 7.78
N ARG A 219 -17.35 -0.51 6.77
CA ARG A 219 -16.94 -0.09 5.42
C ARG A 219 -16.39 1.33 5.44
N ASP A 220 -15.25 1.53 4.79
CA ASP A 220 -14.61 2.83 4.62
C ASP A 220 -13.93 2.95 3.25
N ASP A 221 -14.66 3.53 2.30
CA ASP A 221 -14.16 3.76 0.94
C ASP A 221 -13.17 4.94 0.88
N ALA A 222 -13.26 5.87 1.83
CA ALA A 222 -12.39 7.05 1.87
C ALA A 222 -10.96 6.65 2.24
N ASN A 223 -10.80 5.71 3.18
CA ASN A 223 -9.49 5.18 3.53
C ASN A 223 -8.86 4.40 2.36
N GLN A 224 -9.64 3.57 1.67
CA GLN A 224 -9.17 2.86 0.47
C GLN A 224 -8.71 3.83 -0.63
N ARG A 225 -9.51 4.87 -0.89
CA ARG A 225 -9.13 5.91 -1.85
C ARG A 225 -7.85 6.63 -1.42
N ALA A 226 -7.75 7.02 -0.15
CA ALA A 226 -6.58 7.73 0.37
C ALA A 226 -5.30 6.89 0.22
N TYR A 227 -5.36 5.58 0.48
CA TYR A 227 -4.25 4.65 0.23
C TYR A 227 -3.81 4.67 -1.25
N LEU A 228 -4.75 4.51 -2.18
CA LEU A 228 -4.46 4.46 -3.60
C LEU A 228 -3.85 5.78 -4.10
N GLU A 229 -4.44 6.91 -3.69
CA GLU A 229 -3.92 8.24 -4.04
C GLU A 229 -2.53 8.47 -3.45
N ALA A 230 -2.30 8.13 -2.17
CA ALA A 230 -1.00 8.28 -1.52
C ALA A 230 0.09 7.51 -2.25
N THR A 231 -0.15 6.22 -2.52
CA THR A 231 0.80 5.32 -3.21
C THR A 231 1.08 5.79 -4.63
N TYR A 232 0.04 6.03 -5.44
CA TYR A 232 0.22 6.43 -6.84
C TYR A 232 0.97 7.76 -6.98
N LEU A 233 0.58 8.78 -6.19
CA LEU A 233 1.20 10.09 -6.26
C LEU A 233 2.64 10.08 -5.74
N TRP A 234 2.94 9.26 -4.73
CA TRP A 234 4.29 9.18 -4.17
C TRP A 234 5.28 8.62 -5.18
N TRP A 235 4.95 7.51 -5.84
CA TRP A 235 5.82 6.88 -6.83
C TRP A 235 5.85 7.61 -8.17
N GLY A 236 4.85 8.46 -8.44
CA GLY A 236 4.83 9.39 -9.56
C GLY A 236 5.81 10.56 -9.39
N GLU A 237 6.23 10.88 -8.17
CA GLU A 237 7.20 11.95 -7.90
C GLU A 237 8.63 11.48 -8.16
N ALA A 238 9.38 12.26 -8.95
CA ALA A 238 10.72 11.91 -9.39
C ALA A 238 11.71 11.80 -8.23
N ALA A 239 11.52 12.58 -7.17
CA ALA A 239 12.37 12.55 -5.97
C ALA A 239 12.28 11.21 -5.21
N ASN A 240 11.16 10.50 -5.34
CA ASN A 240 10.89 9.25 -4.64
C ASN A 240 11.26 8.01 -5.46
N ASN A 241 11.31 8.15 -6.78
CA ASN A 241 11.49 7.05 -7.72
C ASN A 241 12.73 7.29 -8.60
N PRO A 242 13.94 6.85 -8.21
CA PRO A 242 15.18 7.15 -8.93
C PRO A 242 15.23 6.52 -10.33
N ILE A 243 16.15 7.01 -11.16
CA ILE A 243 16.43 6.45 -12.50
C ILE A 243 17.59 5.46 -12.41
N SER A 244 17.44 4.30 -13.02
CA SER A 244 18.50 3.30 -13.18
C SER A 244 19.61 3.80 -14.08
N SER A 245 20.84 3.66 -13.60
CA SER A 245 22.04 3.84 -14.41
C SER A 245 22.25 2.71 -15.44
N VAL A 246 21.54 1.58 -15.31
CA VAL A 246 21.65 0.40 -16.18
C VAL A 246 20.71 0.49 -17.39
N TYR A 247 19.42 0.75 -17.17
CA TYR A 247 18.41 0.76 -18.24
C TYR A 247 17.77 2.15 -18.49
N GLY A 248 18.15 3.18 -17.74
CA GLY A 248 17.69 4.56 -17.94
C GLY A 248 16.23 4.84 -17.57
N GLY A 249 15.50 3.86 -17.04
CA GLY A 249 14.11 4.01 -16.57
C GLY A 249 14.00 4.13 -15.05
N ARG A 250 12.78 4.36 -14.55
CA ARG A 250 12.49 4.50 -13.11
C ARG A 250 12.61 3.16 -12.37
N MET A 251 12.97 3.20 -11.09
CA MET A 251 13.03 2.03 -10.19
C MET A 251 11.66 1.34 -10.11
N VAL A 252 10.61 2.06 -9.74
CA VAL A 252 9.22 1.56 -9.80
C VAL A 252 8.62 1.97 -11.14
N HIS A 253 8.20 1.00 -11.94
CA HIS A 253 7.53 1.26 -13.22
C HIS A 253 6.03 1.42 -13.01
N VAL A 254 5.63 2.59 -12.51
CA VAL A 254 4.24 2.92 -12.14
C VAL A 254 3.19 2.57 -13.22
N PRO A 255 3.43 2.76 -14.53
CA PRO A 255 2.43 2.42 -15.56
C PRO A 255 1.99 0.95 -15.58
N GLU A 256 2.85 0.03 -15.11
CA GLU A 256 2.58 -1.43 -15.08
C GLU A 256 2.23 -1.91 -13.65
N CYS A 257 2.05 -0.99 -12.69
CA CYS A 257 1.59 -1.34 -11.35
C CYS A 257 0.06 -1.47 -11.33
N ALA A 258 -0.46 -2.58 -10.79
CA ALA A 258 -1.88 -2.89 -10.82
C ALA A 258 -2.57 -2.65 -9.48
N ALA A 259 -3.57 -1.77 -9.45
CA ALA A 259 -4.41 -1.57 -8.27
C ALA A 259 -5.39 -2.76 -8.12
N TRP A 260 -5.39 -3.38 -6.94
CA TRP A 260 -6.25 -4.52 -6.64
C TRP A 260 -7.58 -4.04 -5.99
N THR A 261 -8.77 -4.43 -6.46
CA THR A 261 -9.05 -5.19 -7.69
C THR A 261 -10.23 -4.65 -8.48
N TRP A 262 -10.20 -4.87 -9.80
CA TRP A 262 -11.32 -4.56 -10.69
C TRP A 262 -12.04 -5.85 -11.09
N ASP A 263 -13.31 -5.97 -10.69
CA ASP A 263 -14.13 -7.12 -11.05
C ASP A 263 -14.65 -7.00 -12.49
N ALA A 264 -14.56 -8.08 -13.25
CA ALA A 264 -15.08 -8.15 -14.61
C ALA A 264 -16.62 -8.20 -14.67
N ARG A 265 -17.28 -8.58 -13.57
CA ARG A 265 -18.76 -8.56 -13.48
C ARG A 265 -19.25 -7.11 -13.43
N PRO A 266 -20.32 -6.77 -14.18
CA PRO A 266 -20.77 -5.40 -14.28
C PRO A 266 -21.40 -4.91 -12.97
N TYR A 267 -21.00 -3.71 -12.53
CA TYR A 267 -21.67 -2.97 -11.47
C TYR A 267 -22.94 -2.27 -12.01
N PRO A 268 -24.06 -2.19 -11.25
CA PRO A 268 -24.24 -2.63 -9.88
C PRO A 268 -24.68 -4.10 -9.76
N PHE A 269 -24.79 -4.83 -10.88
CA PHE A 269 -25.30 -6.20 -10.84
C PHE A 269 -24.46 -7.01 -9.86
N PHE A 270 -23.14 -7.14 -10.04
CA PHE A 270 -22.27 -7.50 -8.92
C PHE A 270 -22.01 -6.24 -8.08
N PRO A 271 -22.21 -6.27 -6.75
CA PRO A 271 -22.53 -7.43 -5.91
C PRO A 271 -24.03 -7.69 -5.62
N ALA A 272 -24.95 -6.90 -6.19
CA ALA A 272 -26.37 -6.90 -5.83
C ALA A 272 -27.17 -8.18 -6.13
N LEU A 273 -26.89 -8.92 -7.20
CA LEU A 273 -27.64 -10.17 -7.51
C LEU A 273 -27.10 -11.36 -6.71
N THR A 274 -27.43 -11.41 -5.42
CA THR A 274 -27.00 -12.46 -4.48
C THR A 274 -27.55 -13.85 -4.82
N ASP A 275 -28.60 -13.93 -5.63
CA ASP A 275 -29.17 -15.19 -6.11
C ASP A 275 -28.34 -15.78 -7.27
N VAL A 276 -27.46 -14.97 -7.87
CA VAL A 276 -26.56 -15.35 -8.97
C VAL A 276 -25.13 -15.57 -8.45
N TRP A 277 -24.64 -14.70 -7.57
CA TRP A 277 -23.29 -14.81 -7.00
C TRP A 277 -23.30 -14.97 -5.49
N THR A 278 -22.45 -15.86 -5.00
CA THR A 278 -22.41 -16.20 -3.58
C THR A 278 -21.40 -15.37 -2.79
N ASP A 279 -20.58 -14.56 -3.46
CA ASP A 279 -19.45 -13.78 -2.91
C ASP A 279 -19.73 -12.27 -2.86
N GLY A 280 -20.97 -11.83 -3.14
CA GLY A 280 -21.34 -10.41 -3.10
C GLY A 280 -21.09 -9.72 -1.74
N ALA A 281 -21.14 -10.47 -0.64
CA ALA A 281 -20.82 -9.95 0.69
C ALA A 281 -19.35 -9.49 0.82
N ASN A 282 -18.44 -10.10 0.05
CA ASN A 282 -17.01 -9.81 0.11
C ASN A 282 -16.71 -8.43 -0.50
N TRP A 283 -17.47 -8.04 -1.54
CA TRP A 283 -17.34 -6.70 -2.15
C TRP A 283 -17.43 -5.60 -1.11
N ARG A 284 -18.35 -5.70 -0.14
CA ARG A 284 -18.63 -4.64 0.85
C ARG A 284 -17.40 -4.17 1.63
N LEU A 285 -16.47 -5.08 1.94
CA LEU A 285 -15.31 -4.81 2.80
C LEU A 285 -13.98 -5.15 2.12
N GLY A 286 -13.96 -5.91 1.03
CA GLY A 286 -12.73 -6.27 0.33
C GLY A 286 -12.19 -5.15 -0.57
N HIS A 287 -11.16 -5.48 -1.32
CA HIS A 287 -10.37 -4.55 -2.14
C HIS A 287 -11.03 -4.08 -3.44
N TRP A 288 -12.23 -4.58 -3.78
CA TRP A 288 -12.95 -4.21 -4.99
C TRP A 288 -13.04 -2.70 -5.23
N LEU A 289 -12.64 -2.26 -6.42
CA LEU A 289 -12.68 -0.87 -6.87
C LEU A 289 -13.91 -0.57 -7.72
N THR A 290 -14.47 -1.60 -8.37
CA THR A 290 -15.67 -1.48 -9.20
C THR A 290 -16.84 -0.94 -8.37
N GLY A 291 -17.42 0.19 -8.80
CA GLY A 291 -18.48 0.89 -8.06
C GLY A 291 -18.01 1.89 -7.00
N ARG A 292 -16.72 1.89 -6.65
CA ARG A 292 -16.13 2.82 -5.66
C ARG A 292 -15.24 3.89 -6.26
N LEU A 293 -14.38 3.50 -7.21
CA LEU A 293 -13.37 4.40 -7.77
C LEU A 293 -13.98 5.61 -8.50
N GLY A 294 -15.23 5.49 -8.97
CA GLY A 294 -16.00 6.58 -9.57
C GLY A 294 -16.57 7.60 -8.58
N ALA A 295 -16.53 7.35 -7.28
CA ALA A 295 -16.99 8.30 -6.27
C ALA A 295 -16.13 9.57 -6.27
N VAL A 296 -16.72 10.70 -5.88
CA VAL A 296 -16.02 12.00 -5.80
C VAL A 296 -15.50 12.20 -4.37
N SER A 297 -14.30 12.77 -4.23
CA SER A 297 -13.78 13.18 -2.91
C SER A 297 -14.67 14.28 -2.34
N LEU A 298 -15.03 14.18 -1.06
CA LEU A 298 -15.81 15.23 -0.38
C LEU A 298 -15.12 16.61 -0.48
N ALA A 299 -13.81 16.65 -0.26
CA ALA A 299 -13.01 17.86 -0.42
C ALA A 299 -13.09 18.44 -1.84
N ALA A 300 -13.01 17.58 -2.86
CA ALA A 300 -13.11 18.00 -4.26
C ALA A 300 -14.50 18.55 -4.60
N LEU A 301 -15.57 17.88 -4.12
CA LEU A 301 -16.94 18.33 -4.31
C LEU A 301 -17.17 19.69 -3.65
N VAL A 302 -16.79 19.85 -2.37
CA VAL A 302 -16.97 21.11 -1.64
C VAL A 302 -16.16 22.25 -2.28
N ARG A 303 -14.89 22.01 -2.63
CA ARG A 303 -14.07 23.00 -3.36
C ARG A 303 -14.74 23.44 -4.66
N HIS A 304 -15.24 22.48 -5.45
CA HIS A 304 -15.93 22.77 -6.69
C HIS A 304 -17.18 23.64 -6.48
N LEU A 305 -17.99 23.32 -5.47
CA LEU A 305 -19.20 24.10 -5.14
C LEU A 305 -18.86 25.52 -4.67
N CYS A 306 -17.84 25.69 -3.83
CA CYS A 306 -17.39 27.01 -3.37
C CYS A 306 -16.91 27.88 -4.54
N LEU A 307 -16.06 27.34 -5.42
CA LEU A 307 -15.60 28.03 -6.63
C LEU A 307 -16.77 28.42 -7.54
N ARG A 308 -17.72 27.49 -7.73
CA ARG A 308 -18.92 27.73 -8.54
C ARG A 308 -19.84 28.82 -7.93
N ALA A 309 -19.85 28.95 -6.61
CA ALA A 309 -20.57 30.00 -5.89
C ALA A 309 -19.84 31.36 -5.92
N GLY A 310 -18.63 31.44 -6.51
CA GLY A 310 -17.86 32.67 -6.65
C GLY A 310 -16.92 32.96 -5.48
N LEU A 311 -16.67 32.00 -4.57
CA LEU A 311 -15.64 32.18 -3.54
C LEU A 311 -14.25 32.15 -4.19
N PRO A 312 -13.35 33.08 -3.82
CA PRO A 312 -11.97 33.04 -4.28
C PRO A 312 -11.26 31.80 -3.70
N GLU A 313 -10.38 31.18 -4.49
CA GLU A 313 -9.67 29.97 -4.08
C GLU A 313 -8.87 30.13 -2.78
N SER A 314 -8.33 31.34 -2.54
CA SER A 314 -7.59 31.66 -1.31
C SER A 314 -8.43 31.61 -0.03
N ARG A 315 -9.76 31.51 -0.13
CA ARG A 315 -10.69 31.36 1.00
C ARG A 315 -11.27 29.95 1.14
N ILE A 316 -10.81 29.00 0.32
CA ILE A 316 -11.33 27.63 0.31
C ILE A 316 -10.33 26.70 0.98
N ASP A 317 -10.59 26.37 2.25
CA ASP A 317 -9.88 25.32 2.97
C ASP A 317 -10.76 24.07 3.04
N VAL A 318 -10.28 22.98 2.46
CA VAL A 318 -10.91 21.66 2.46
C VAL A 318 -9.96 20.59 3.00
N THR A 319 -8.86 21.00 3.64
CA THR A 319 -7.82 20.09 4.14
C THR A 319 -8.31 19.15 5.24
N GLY A 320 -9.36 19.54 5.97
CA GLY A 320 -10.01 18.69 6.98
C GLY A 320 -11.22 17.88 6.47
N LEU A 321 -11.51 17.87 5.16
CA LEU A 321 -12.68 17.17 4.61
C LEU A 321 -12.32 15.79 4.07
N TRP A 322 -12.70 14.76 4.82
CA TRP A 322 -12.49 13.36 4.46
C TRP A 322 -13.82 12.70 4.10
N GLY A 323 -13.86 11.97 2.99
CA GLY A 323 -15.05 11.24 2.56
C GLY A 323 -15.11 10.98 1.06
N ALA A 324 -15.94 10.02 0.69
CA ALA A 324 -16.30 9.71 -0.68
C ALA A 324 -17.81 9.95 -0.88
N VAL A 325 -18.17 10.49 -2.04
CA VAL A 325 -19.55 10.82 -2.43
C VAL A 325 -19.87 10.08 -3.72
N GLU A 326 -20.76 9.08 -3.63
CA GLU A 326 -21.17 8.25 -4.78
C GLU A 326 -22.10 9.02 -5.76
N GLY A 327 -22.75 10.09 -5.31
CA GLY A 327 -23.57 10.97 -6.14
C GLY A 327 -24.08 12.21 -5.40
N TYR A 328 -24.22 13.34 -6.11
CA TYR A 328 -24.75 14.59 -5.57
C TYR A 328 -25.50 15.36 -6.67
N ALA A 329 -26.75 15.75 -6.41
CA ALA A 329 -27.58 16.50 -7.35
C ALA A 329 -28.15 17.76 -6.68
N ILE A 330 -28.00 18.91 -7.34
CA ILE A 330 -28.64 20.17 -6.94
C ILE A 330 -29.79 20.45 -7.92
N PRO A 331 -31.06 20.30 -7.51
CA PRO A 331 -32.20 20.51 -8.40
C PRO A 331 -32.61 21.99 -8.57
N GLU A 332 -32.04 22.93 -7.82
CA GLU A 332 -32.47 24.34 -7.75
C GLU A 332 -31.37 25.36 -8.16
N PRO A 333 -31.71 26.64 -8.45
CA PRO A 333 -30.74 27.69 -8.76
C PRO A 333 -29.75 27.95 -7.60
N LEU A 334 -28.46 28.03 -7.93
CA LEU A 334 -27.32 27.98 -6.99
C LEU A 334 -27.35 29.00 -5.84
N ALA A 335 -28.03 30.14 -6.00
CA ALA A 335 -28.15 31.18 -4.96
C ALA A 335 -28.81 30.68 -3.66
N GLN A 336 -29.55 29.57 -3.69
CA GLN A 336 -30.15 28.92 -2.52
C GLN A 336 -29.41 27.64 -2.06
N ALA A 337 -28.38 27.21 -2.79
CA ALA A 337 -27.71 25.92 -2.53
C ALA A 337 -26.74 25.95 -1.33
N VAL A 338 -26.23 27.12 -0.94
CA VAL A 338 -25.32 27.26 0.22
C VAL A 338 -25.98 26.81 1.54
N GLY A 339 -27.31 26.87 1.63
CA GLY A 339 -28.07 26.38 2.80
C GLY A 339 -28.24 24.85 2.89
N HIS A 340 -27.99 24.10 1.80
CA HIS A 340 -28.27 22.66 1.71
C HIS A 340 -27.11 21.77 2.19
N LEU A 341 -25.98 22.34 2.61
CA LEU A 341 -24.85 21.56 3.16
C LEU A 341 -25.05 21.21 4.65
N ALA A 342 -26.09 21.74 5.31
CA ALA A 342 -26.41 21.50 6.71
C ALA A 342 -27.19 20.19 7.02
N PRO A 343 -28.09 19.64 6.17
CA PRO A 343 -28.94 18.53 6.62
C PRO A 343 -28.39 17.11 6.36
N ALA A 344 -27.24 16.95 5.70
CA ALA A 344 -26.78 15.63 5.24
C ALA A 344 -26.15 14.72 6.30
N GLY A 345 -26.15 15.09 7.59
CA GLY A 345 -25.55 14.27 8.66
C GLY A 345 -24.05 14.03 8.55
N MET A 346 -23.41 14.54 7.50
CA MET A 346 -21.97 14.81 7.42
C MET A 346 -21.70 16.00 8.33
N GLY A 347 -20.88 15.82 9.36
CA GLY A 347 -20.46 16.90 10.26
C GLY A 347 -19.73 17.99 9.50
N LEU A 348 -20.48 18.93 8.93
CA LEU A 348 -19.98 20.15 8.32
C LEU A 348 -20.16 21.28 9.32
N VAL A 349 -19.38 21.25 10.40
CA VAL A 349 -19.22 22.38 11.32
C VAL A 349 -17.80 22.87 11.19
N ALA A 350 -17.58 23.76 10.20
CA ALA A 350 -16.47 24.71 10.06
C ALA A 350 -16.53 25.28 8.63
N VAL A 351 -16.66 26.57 8.30
CA VAL A 351 -16.79 27.84 9.03
C VAL A 351 -17.54 28.76 8.04
N LEU A 352 -18.78 29.13 8.35
CA LEU A 352 -19.41 30.37 7.85
C LEU A 352 -19.47 31.40 9.00
N LEU A 353 -18.43 31.45 9.84
CA LEU A 353 -18.23 32.55 10.77
C LEU A 353 -17.25 33.52 10.10
N GLY A 354 -17.81 34.46 9.34
CA GLY A 354 -17.12 35.70 9.06
C GLY A 354 -17.04 36.50 10.36
N GLU A 355 -15.83 36.83 10.78
CA GLU A 355 -15.62 38.04 11.58
C GLU A 355 -15.97 39.23 10.68
N ASP A 356 -17.22 39.67 10.68
CA ASP A 356 -17.58 41.02 10.26
C ASP A 356 -18.73 41.52 11.14
N GLY A 357 -18.48 42.68 11.74
CA GLY A 357 -19.18 43.24 12.89
C GLY A 357 -20.70 43.33 12.80
N LEU A 358 -21.33 43.06 13.96
CA LEU A 358 -22.62 43.60 14.34
C LEU A 358 -22.65 45.13 14.14
N HIS A 359 -23.32 45.58 13.08
CA HIS A 359 -23.98 46.88 13.04
C HIS A 359 -25.32 46.73 12.33
N HIS A 360 -26.37 46.44 13.12
CA HIS A 360 -27.52 47.33 13.33
C HIS A 360 -28.45 46.77 14.41
#